data_AF-W2M1A1-F1
#
_entry.id   AF-W2M1A1-F1
#
_cell.length_a   1.000
_cell.length_b   1.000
_cell.length_c   1.000
_cell.angle_alpha   90.00
_cell.angle_beta   90.00
_cell.angle_gamma   90.00
#
_symmetry.space_group_name_H-M   'P 1'
#
loop_
_entity.id
_entity.type
_entity.pdbx_description
1 polymer ?
#
loop_
_entity_poly.entity_id
_entity_poly.type
_entity_poly.pdbx_seq_one_letter_code
_entity_poly.pdbx_strand_id
1 'polypeptide(L)'
;MAMTADDASSPAARPLAEVVLYAEFDLTKGSTLRASYPTPFAHYSPEFFADIMLPEGVHNREEDFTIFFLNRQNAHKHSDTEEQESNESQKQTADEDQDPLQSFMYCLSVVRTTHDTAARRGAKVTAVALCSTHKSCFALNDVLNLAVLKIVGSKSEEESENVLKELFAVANAVDISGVRGLSNMERRLMKRTISSTGRASANWEDAQTLEKALFFRTQAMWEDIPIPLQFKICSTDDQHDDGTLTQLLQTFGDQTMVLFNAVLTGQRVIMLGYNRPAGEVCNFVLATSSLVCPPLFGLIHRQYPYANLTDLGFLSTPGYIAGVTNPMFKTKREWWDVLCDISTGEVFVSAPVEKEDHDASDRNFVLEVLDGVAAGYDEEWVRCMFEEYMLKNIVDIALGEANYLSPDALAKRSAVNNKRITKWARTDSYKRFMDSPHRMHFHSPAFNIEKTGVDMKRHIRSLQGDMVVLDDTLVEKIYSDFATLLNTELELQEFLSFLPVLRGGLQTIAQGIFHPSISVKHNTVVLLKRLEQFPSTVSSMQRLNPFLLMSYQRIHDIVNPTRD
;
A
#
# COMPACT_ATOMS: atom_id res chain seq x y z
N MET A 1 16.62 30.31 13.07
CA MET A 1 17.00 31.42 12.16
C MET A 1 15.71 32.02 11.61
N ALA A 2 15.58 33.35 11.64
CA ALA A 2 14.34 34.05 11.32
C ALA A 2 13.88 33.82 9.88
N MET A 3 12.58 33.57 9.70
CA MET A 3 11.91 33.37 8.41
C MET A 3 11.71 34.73 7.72
N THR A 4 12.24 34.87 6.51
CA THR A 4 11.85 35.94 5.59
C THR A 4 10.72 35.43 4.70
N ALA A 5 9.61 36.15 4.73
CA ALA A 5 8.47 35.99 3.85
C ALA A 5 8.77 36.66 2.50
N ASP A 6 8.86 35.87 1.44
CA ASP A 6 8.29 36.12 0.11
C ASP A 6 8.72 34.95 -0.82
N ASP A 7 7.88 34.66 -1.82
CA ASP A 7 7.96 33.59 -2.83
C ASP A 7 7.54 32.17 -2.40
N ALA A 8 6.23 31.95 -2.35
CA ALA A 8 5.62 30.69 -2.81
C ALA A 8 4.16 30.94 -3.20
N SER A 9 3.92 31.32 -4.46
CA SER A 9 2.63 31.04 -5.09
C SER A 9 2.56 29.52 -5.29
N SER A 10 2.10 28.81 -4.26
CA SER A 10 1.80 27.38 -4.36
C SER A 10 0.78 27.18 -5.49
N PRO A 11 0.95 26.19 -6.38
CA PRO A 11 -0.13 25.80 -7.28
C PRO A 11 -1.38 25.52 -6.43
N ALA A 12 -2.53 26.03 -6.83
CA ALA A 12 -3.77 25.88 -6.07
C ALA A 12 -3.96 24.39 -5.73
N ALA A 13 -4.03 24.06 -4.45
CA ALA A 13 -4.19 22.69 -4.00
C ALA A 13 -5.43 22.11 -4.69
N ARG A 14 -5.25 20.98 -5.40
CA ARG A 14 -6.37 20.33 -6.08
C ARG A 14 -7.44 19.94 -5.05
N PRO A 15 -8.72 20.07 -5.42
CA PRO A 15 -9.81 19.74 -4.50
C PRO A 15 -9.77 18.26 -4.13
N LEU A 16 -10.12 17.93 -2.88
CA LEU A 16 -10.24 16.54 -2.43
C LEU A 16 -11.39 15.82 -3.16
N ALA A 17 -12.41 16.55 -3.60
CA ALA A 17 -13.57 16.06 -4.34
C ALA A 17 -13.64 16.75 -5.70
N GLU A 18 -13.59 15.98 -6.79
CA GLU A 18 -13.71 16.51 -8.16
C GLU A 18 -15.16 16.47 -8.63
N VAL A 19 -15.84 15.33 -8.43
CA VAL A 19 -17.25 15.14 -8.80
C VAL A 19 -17.97 14.30 -7.75
N VAL A 20 -19.21 14.66 -7.47
CA VAL A 20 -20.13 13.86 -6.66
C VAL A 20 -21.32 13.43 -7.53
N LEU A 21 -21.74 12.19 -7.36
CA LEU A 21 -22.79 11.54 -8.12
C LEU A 21 -23.93 11.10 -7.21
N TYR A 22 -25.16 11.22 -7.68
CA TYR A 22 -26.36 10.71 -7.03
C TYR A 22 -27.10 9.75 -7.96
N ALA A 23 -27.29 8.51 -7.52
CA ALA A 23 -28.05 7.49 -8.23
C ALA A 23 -29.19 6.95 -7.36
N GLU A 24 -30.28 6.56 -8.01
CA GLU A 24 -31.40 5.90 -7.34
C GLU A 24 -31.99 4.82 -8.24
N PHE A 25 -32.70 3.89 -7.61
CA PHE A 25 -33.46 2.88 -8.31
C PHE A 25 -34.86 3.41 -8.68
N ASP A 26 -35.08 3.69 -9.97
CA ASP A 26 -36.37 4.07 -10.53
C ASP A 26 -37.19 2.81 -10.89
N LEU A 27 -38.47 2.79 -10.51
CA LEU A 27 -39.37 1.66 -10.74
C LEU A 27 -39.62 1.35 -12.22
N THR A 28 -39.48 2.36 -13.09
CA THR A 28 -39.78 2.27 -14.53
C THR A 28 -38.54 2.10 -15.38
N LYS A 29 -37.45 2.77 -14.99
CA LYS A 29 -36.20 2.79 -15.77
C LYS A 29 -35.12 1.86 -15.22
N GLY A 30 -35.27 1.36 -13.99
CA GLY A 30 -34.25 0.59 -13.28
C GLY A 30 -33.24 1.51 -12.60
N SER A 31 -31.98 1.07 -12.53
CA SER A 31 -30.88 1.88 -11.99
C SER A 31 -30.69 3.14 -12.82
N THR A 32 -30.78 4.33 -12.18
CA THR A 32 -30.64 5.61 -12.88
C THR A 32 -29.75 6.57 -12.12
N LEU A 33 -28.84 7.24 -12.84
CA LEU A 33 -28.10 8.39 -12.32
C LEU A 33 -28.98 9.63 -12.42
N ARG A 34 -29.24 10.29 -11.28
CA ARG A 34 -30.15 11.44 -11.18
C ARG A 34 -29.42 12.76 -11.31
N ALA A 35 -28.29 12.90 -10.64
CA ALA A 35 -27.53 14.14 -10.62
C ALA A 35 -26.02 13.89 -10.56
N SER A 36 -25.27 14.84 -11.10
CA SER A 36 -23.81 14.93 -11.02
C SER A 36 -23.42 16.37 -10.77
N TYR A 37 -22.52 16.62 -9.82
CA TYR A 37 -22.07 17.97 -9.48
C TYR A 37 -20.55 18.00 -9.29
N PRO A 38 -19.82 19.02 -9.76
CA PRO A 38 -20.28 20.21 -10.49
C PRO A 38 -20.52 19.98 -11.99
N THR A 39 -19.83 19.01 -12.59
CA THR A 39 -19.90 18.70 -14.02
C THR A 39 -20.17 17.21 -14.27
N PRO A 40 -20.96 16.86 -15.30
CA PRO A 40 -21.15 15.47 -15.71
C PRO A 40 -19.92 14.94 -16.47
N PHE A 41 -19.67 13.63 -16.36
CA PHE A 41 -18.66 12.96 -17.17
C PHE A 41 -19.16 12.80 -18.61
N ALA A 42 -18.49 13.44 -19.58
CA ALA A 42 -18.91 13.39 -20.99
C ALA A 42 -18.57 12.06 -21.70
N HIS A 43 -17.56 11.32 -21.20
CA HIS A 43 -17.01 10.11 -21.83
C HIS A 43 -17.45 8.80 -21.14
N TYR A 44 -18.29 8.90 -20.10
CA TYR A 44 -18.92 7.76 -19.43
C TYR A 44 -20.44 7.88 -19.54
N SER A 45 -21.12 6.74 -19.69
CA SER A 45 -22.58 6.75 -19.76
C SER A 45 -23.19 6.87 -18.35
N PRO A 46 -24.33 7.57 -18.18
CA PRO A 46 -25.03 7.62 -16.89
C PRO A 46 -25.42 6.23 -16.37
N GLU A 47 -25.72 5.30 -17.27
CA GLU A 47 -26.08 3.92 -16.95
C GLU A 47 -24.91 3.16 -16.31
N PHE A 48 -23.68 3.39 -16.78
CA PHE A 48 -22.48 2.77 -16.22
C PHE A 48 -22.32 3.13 -14.73
N PHE A 49 -22.50 4.40 -14.36
CA PHE A 49 -22.44 4.82 -12.97
C PHE A 49 -23.58 4.22 -12.15
N ALA A 50 -24.80 4.22 -12.68
CA ALA A 50 -25.95 3.67 -11.98
C ALA A 50 -25.78 2.17 -11.66
N ASP A 51 -25.25 1.39 -12.59
CA ASP A 51 -25.03 -0.06 -12.44
C ASP A 51 -23.92 -0.41 -11.43
N ILE A 52 -22.93 0.46 -11.25
CA ILE A 52 -21.84 0.26 -10.29
C ILE A 52 -22.19 0.80 -8.90
N MET A 53 -22.92 1.92 -8.83
CA MET A 53 -23.38 2.52 -7.57
C MET A 53 -24.51 1.71 -6.92
N LEU A 54 -25.28 0.96 -7.71
CA LEU A 54 -26.38 0.11 -7.24
C LEU A 54 -26.06 -1.37 -7.51
N PRO A 55 -25.19 -2.00 -6.69
CA PRO A 55 -24.73 -3.36 -6.95
C PRO A 55 -25.85 -4.41 -6.88
N GLU A 56 -25.63 -5.54 -7.53
CA GLU A 56 -26.58 -6.64 -7.53
C GLU A 56 -26.82 -7.16 -6.11
N GLY A 57 -28.08 -7.30 -5.72
CA GLY A 57 -28.44 -7.80 -4.39
C GLY A 57 -28.48 -6.75 -3.27
N VAL A 58 -28.27 -5.47 -3.57
CA VAL A 58 -28.31 -4.37 -2.58
C VAL A 58 -29.65 -4.25 -1.85
N HIS A 59 -30.75 -4.62 -2.49
CA HIS A 59 -32.10 -4.57 -1.90
C HIS A 59 -32.29 -5.51 -0.70
N ASN A 60 -31.38 -6.47 -0.49
CA ASN A 60 -31.40 -7.37 0.67
C ASN A 60 -30.60 -6.82 1.86
N ARG A 61 -30.06 -5.61 1.74
CA ARG A 61 -29.16 -4.99 2.73
C ARG A 61 -29.62 -3.58 3.03
N GLU A 62 -29.48 -3.18 4.30
CA GLU A 62 -29.75 -1.80 4.72
C GLU A 62 -28.69 -0.85 4.20
N GLU A 63 -27.41 -1.24 4.23
CA GLU A 63 -26.27 -0.45 3.80
C GLU A 63 -25.24 -1.33 3.07
N ASP A 64 -24.62 -0.76 2.03
CA ASP A 64 -23.49 -1.35 1.32
C ASP A 64 -22.66 -0.22 0.68
N PHE A 65 -21.49 -0.54 0.15
CA PHE A 65 -20.67 0.41 -0.60
C PHE A 65 -19.96 -0.28 -1.76
N THR A 66 -19.54 0.48 -2.77
CA THR A 66 -18.73 -0.01 -3.88
C THR A 66 -17.55 0.93 -4.12
N ILE A 67 -16.44 0.35 -4.55
CA ILE A 67 -15.26 1.09 -4.98
C ILE A 67 -15.06 0.82 -6.47
N PHE A 68 -14.76 1.87 -7.23
CA PHE A 68 -14.43 1.74 -8.64
C PHE A 68 -13.41 2.79 -9.07
N PHE A 69 -12.78 2.54 -10.21
CA PHE A 69 -11.74 3.40 -10.75
C PHE A 69 -12.12 3.88 -12.15
N LEU A 70 -11.93 5.17 -12.42
CA LEU A 70 -12.13 5.78 -13.73
C LEU A 70 -10.78 6.05 -14.41
N ASN A 71 -10.77 6.04 -15.74
CA ASN A 71 -9.59 6.31 -16.57
C ASN A 71 -8.33 5.52 -16.15
N ARG A 72 -8.50 4.23 -15.82
CA ARG A 72 -7.43 3.32 -15.36
C ARG A 72 -6.17 3.33 -16.23
N GLN A 73 -6.31 3.57 -17.53
CA GLN A 73 -5.19 3.72 -18.48
C GLN A 73 -4.26 4.90 -18.15
N ASN A 74 -4.78 5.94 -17.50
CA ASN A 74 -4.03 7.14 -17.13
C ASN A 74 -3.44 7.09 -15.72
N ALA A 75 -3.60 5.98 -14.97
CA ALA A 75 -3.06 5.82 -13.62
C ALA A 75 -1.55 6.06 -13.53
N HIS A 76 -0.82 5.90 -14.64
CA HIS A 76 0.64 6.00 -14.70
C HIS A 76 1.16 7.35 -15.23
N LYS A 77 0.29 8.23 -15.76
CA LYS A 77 0.74 9.54 -16.27
C LYS A 77 1.09 10.52 -15.14
N HIS A 78 0.52 10.32 -13.95
CA HIS A 78 0.63 11.25 -12.85
C HIS A 78 1.90 11.07 -11.99
N SER A 79 2.39 9.83 -11.84
CA SER A 79 3.59 9.53 -11.02
C SER A 79 4.89 10.09 -11.60
N ASP A 80 4.97 10.22 -12.92
CA ASP A 80 6.19 10.73 -13.58
C ASP A 80 6.29 12.25 -13.56
N THR A 81 5.15 12.95 -13.41
CA THR A 81 5.09 14.42 -13.56
C THR A 81 5.40 15.17 -12.25
N GLU A 82 5.00 14.62 -11.10
CA GLU A 82 5.22 15.29 -9.79
C GLU A 82 6.68 15.30 -9.33
N GLU A 83 7.51 14.36 -9.78
CA GLU A 83 8.94 14.29 -9.39
C GLU A 83 9.89 14.97 -10.41
N GLN A 84 9.46 15.13 -11.68
CA GLN A 84 10.27 15.78 -12.73
C GLN A 84 10.35 17.31 -12.61
N GLU A 85 9.43 17.97 -11.89
CA GLU A 85 9.50 19.44 -11.70
C GLU A 85 10.73 19.90 -10.88
N SER A 86 11.50 18.98 -10.30
CA SER A 86 12.69 19.31 -9.52
C SER A 86 14.01 19.39 -10.31
N ASN A 87 14.08 18.90 -11.57
CA ASN A 87 15.29 18.95 -12.38
C ASN A 87 14.99 18.85 -13.89
N GLU A 88 14.78 19.98 -14.55
CA GLU A 88 15.53 20.43 -15.74
C GLU A 88 14.76 21.53 -16.50
N SER A 89 15.43 22.66 -16.68
CA SER A 89 15.01 23.74 -17.55
C SER A 89 15.18 23.34 -19.01
N GLN A 90 14.12 22.91 -19.71
CA GLN A 90 14.02 23.06 -21.17
C GLN A 90 12.58 23.05 -21.70
N LYS A 91 12.14 24.24 -22.12
CA LYS A 91 10.96 24.52 -22.95
C LYS A 91 11.04 23.77 -24.29
N GLN A 92 10.01 23.02 -24.70
CA GLN A 92 8.94 23.48 -25.61
C GLN A 92 8.03 22.35 -26.16
N THR A 93 6.72 22.65 -26.16
CA THR A 93 5.60 22.19 -27.02
C THR A 93 4.85 20.87 -26.73
N ALA A 94 3.82 20.97 -25.86
CA ALA A 94 2.41 20.53 -26.00
C ALA A 94 1.76 20.63 -24.58
N ASP A 95 1.03 21.68 -24.20
CA ASP A 95 -0.36 22.03 -24.58
C ASP A 95 -1.29 20.82 -24.70
N GLU A 96 -2.04 20.55 -23.64
CA GLU A 96 -3.50 20.54 -23.60
C GLU A 96 -3.89 20.65 -22.11
N ASP A 97 -4.80 21.56 -21.78
CA ASP A 97 -5.57 21.50 -20.53
C ASP A 97 -6.22 20.10 -20.46
N GLN A 98 -5.54 19.13 -19.84
CA GLN A 98 -6.13 17.82 -19.61
C GLN A 98 -7.30 18.04 -18.67
N ASP A 99 -8.51 17.94 -19.22
CA ASP A 99 -9.76 17.91 -18.46
C ASP A 99 -9.52 17.01 -17.24
N PRO A 100 -9.65 17.52 -15.99
CA PRO A 100 -9.36 16.74 -14.80
C PRO A 100 -10.15 15.43 -14.80
N LEU A 101 -11.33 15.41 -15.42
CA LEU A 101 -12.19 14.24 -15.59
C LEU A 101 -11.58 13.13 -16.46
N GLN A 102 -10.51 13.39 -17.22
CA GLN A 102 -9.77 12.39 -17.98
C GLN A 102 -8.57 11.81 -17.21
N SER A 103 -8.21 12.39 -16.06
CA SER A 103 -7.19 11.82 -15.17
C SER A 103 -7.70 10.57 -14.46
N PHE A 104 -6.79 9.77 -13.90
CA PHE A 104 -7.17 8.61 -13.10
C PHE A 104 -7.90 9.04 -11.82
N MET A 105 -9.04 8.41 -11.53
CA MET A 105 -9.85 8.75 -10.35
C MET A 105 -10.20 7.53 -9.50
N TYR A 106 -10.15 7.76 -8.19
CA TYR A 106 -10.68 6.93 -7.14
C TYR A 106 -12.14 7.30 -6.87
N CYS A 107 -13.04 6.31 -6.94
CA CYS A 107 -14.45 6.52 -6.68
C CYS A 107 -14.93 5.63 -5.53
N LEU A 108 -15.55 6.25 -4.53
CA LEU A 108 -16.23 5.58 -3.44
C LEU A 108 -17.73 5.85 -3.55
N SER A 109 -18.55 4.81 -3.60
CA SER A 109 -20.01 4.92 -3.57
C SER A 109 -20.57 4.25 -2.34
N VAL A 110 -21.47 4.94 -1.65
CA VAL A 110 -22.24 4.39 -0.52
C VAL A 110 -23.70 4.31 -0.93
N VAL A 111 -24.32 3.17 -0.64
CA VAL A 111 -25.73 2.90 -0.98
C VAL A 111 -26.49 2.50 0.27
N ARG A 112 -27.71 3.03 0.41
CA ARG A 112 -28.63 2.70 1.48
C ARG A 112 -29.99 2.29 0.91
N THR A 113 -30.55 1.24 1.49
CA THR A 113 -31.91 0.78 1.23
C THR A 113 -32.79 1.15 2.43
N THR A 114 -33.84 1.92 2.20
CA THR A 114 -34.82 2.25 3.23
C THR A 114 -36.15 1.60 2.91
N HIS A 115 -36.68 0.82 3.87
CA HIS A 115 -37.97 0.16 3.71
C HIS A 115 -39.10 1.14 4.01
N ASP A 116 -39.75 1.64 2.97
CA ASP A 116 -40.91 2.51 3.10
C ASP A 116 -42.19 1.75 2.70
N THR A 117 -43.10 1.59 3.66
CA THR A 117 -44.42 1.00 3.45
C THR A 117 -45.30 1.80 2.47
N ALA A 118 -45.01 3.09 2.27
CA ALA A 118 -45.71 3.93 1.29
C ALA A 118 -45.15 3.77 -0.15
N ALA A 119 -43.94 3.21 -0.31
CA ALA A 119 -43.33 2.98 -1.61
C ALA A 119 -43.92 1.74 -2.30
N ARG A 120 -44.14 1.80 -3.63
CA ARG A 120 -44.78 0.72 -4.43
C ARG A 120 -44.10 -0.66 -4.34
N ARG A 121 -42.81 -0.73 -3.99
CA ARG A 121 -42.04 -1.98 -3.79
C ARG A 121 -41.61 -2.20 -2.33
N GLY A 122 -42.03 -1.37 -1.39
CA GLY A 122 -41.65 -1.49 0.03
C GLY A 122 -40.20 -1.13 0.35
N ALA A 123 -39.43 -0.60 -0.61
CA ALA A 123 -38.06 -0.14 -0.40
C ALA A 123 -37.65 0.95 -1.42
N LYS A 124 -36.90 1.97 -0.95
CA LYS A 124 -36.22 3.00 -1.75
C LYS A 124 -34.72 2.78 -1.63
N VAL A 125 -34.03 2.63 -2.77
CA VAL A 125 -32.57 2.43 -2.83
C VAL A 125 -31.92 3.68 -3.40
N THR A 126 -31.02 4.28 -2.64
CA THR A 126 -30.33 5.53 -2.97
C THR A 126 -28.84 5.39 -2.76
N ALA A 127 -28.05 5.86 -3.71
CA ALA A 127 -26.60 5.81 -3.66
C ALA A 127 -25.99 7.19 -3.93
N VAL A 128 -24.91 7.51 -3.22
CA VAL A 128 -24.09 8.70 -3.46
C VAL A 128 -22.66 8.23 -3.68
N ALA A 129 -21.99 8.80 -4.67
CA ALA A 129 -20.59 8.52 -4.93
C ALA A 129 -19.75 9.79 -4.97
N LEU A 130 -18.50 9.66 -4.51
CA LEU A 130 -17.48 10.68 -4.56
C LEU A 130 -16.36 10.23 -5.49
N CYS A 131 -16.01 11.06 -6.47
CA CYS A 131 -14.90 10.86 -7.39
C CYS A 131 -13.77 11.85 -7.06
N SER A 132 -12.56 11.34 -6.89
CA SER A 132 -11.37 12.13 -6.54
C SER A 132 -10.14 11.62 -7.26
N THR A 133 -9.18 12.51 -7.52
CA THR A 133 -7.82 12.13 -7.94
C THR A 133 -6.97 11.65 -6.76
N HIS A 134 -7.40 11.93 -5.53
CA HIS A 134 -6.70 11.54 -4.31
C HIS A 134 -7.29 10.27 -3.71
N LYS A 135 -6.43 9.29 -3.42
CA LYS A 135 -6.78 8.05 -2.71
C LYS A 135 -7.43 8.30 -1.34
N SER A 136 -7.13 9.43 -0.72
CA SER A 136 -7.68 9.87 0.56
C SER A 136 -9.22 9.93 0.58
N CYS A 137 -9.90 9.95 -0.57
CA CYS A 137 -11.35 9.96 -0.66
C CYS A 137 -12.02 8.77 0.07
N PHE A 138 -11.33 7.65 0.24
CA PHE A 138 -11.87 6.48 0.94
C PHE A 138 -12.17 6.73 2.42
N ALA A 139 -11.43 7.64 3.06
CA ALA A 139 -11.69 8.01 4.46
C ALA A 139 -13.00 8.79 4.64
N LEU A 140 -13.62 9.28 3.55
CA LEU A 140 -14.88 10.05 3.58
C LEU A 140 -16.14 9.17 3.59
N ASN A 141 -16.01 7.87 3.86
CA ASN A 141 -17.14 6.94 3.93
C ASN A 141 -18.25 7.44 4.88
N ASP A 142 -17.89 7.90 6.08
CA ASP A 142 -18.86 8.42 7.05
C ASP A 142 -19.56 9.71 6.57
N VAL A 143 -18.84 10.55 5.84
CA VAL A 143 -19.39 11.78 5.23
C VAL A 143 -20.41 11.42 4.15
N LEU A 144 -20.08 10.45 3.29
CA LEU A 144 -21.00 9.93 2.27
C LEU A 144 -22.23 9.27 2.91
N ASN A 145 -22.03 8.52 3.99
CA ASN A 145 -23.11 7.89 4.73
C ASN A 145 -24.12 8.91 5.27
N LEU A 146 -23.64 10.04 5.78
CA LEU A 146 -24.48 11.15 6.23
C LEU A 146 -25.18 11.85 5.06
N ALA A 147 -24.49 12.02 3.92
CA ALA A 147 -25.09 12.57 2.70
C ALA A 147 -26.27 11.75 2.21
N VAL A 148 -26.12 10.43 2.16
CA VAL A 148 -27.19 9.50 1.74
C VAL A 148 -28.39 9.63 2.68
N LEU A 149 -28.19 9.73 4.00
CA LEU A 149 -29.30 9.94 4.95
C LEU A 149 -30.08 11.23 4.67
N LYS A 150 -29.36 12.33 4.41
CA LYS A 150 -29.97 13.63 4.07
C LYS A 150 -30.78 13.56 2.77
N ILE A 151 -30.27 12.86 1.74
CA ILE A 151 -30.98 12.67 0.46
C ILE A 151 -32.17 11.71 0.59
N VAL A 152 -32.11 10.71 1.47
CA VAL A 152 -33.28 9.87 1.73
C VAL A 152 -34.39 10.67 2.41
N GLY A 153 -34.03 11.61 3.29
CA GLY A 153 -34.95 12.48 4.02
C GLY A 153 -35.56 13.63 3.18
N SER A 154 -34.95 13.97 2.04
CA SER A 154 -35.47 15.02 1.15
C SER A 154 -36.71 14.55 0.39
N LYS A 155 -37.63 15.50 0.14
CA LYS A 155 -38.89 15.23 -0.58
C LYS A 155 -38.90 15.80 -2.00
N SER A 156 -37.97 16.71 -2.29
CA SER A 156 -37.83 17.38 -3.59
C SER A 156 -36.50 17.04 -4.28
N GLU A 157 -36.48 17.08 -5.61
CA GLU A 157 -35.26 16.95 -6.41
C GLU A 157 -34.30 18.12 -6.12
N GLU A 158 -34.80 19.34 -5.93
CA GLU A 158 -33.99 20.53 -5.62
C GLU A 158 -33.26 20.42 -4.26
N GLU A 159 -33.90 19.82 -3.27
CA GLU A 159 -33.29 19.58 -1.95
C GLU A 159 -32.16 18.56 -2.06
N SER A 160 -32.35 17.53 -2.89
CA SER A 160 -31.34 16.48 -3.12
C SER A 160 -30.10 17.02 -3.83
N GLU A 161 -30.30 17.92 -4.81
CA GLU A 161 -29.19 18.63 -5.46
C GLU A 161 -28.47 19.59 -4.50
N ASN A 162 -29.18 20.24 -3.59
CA ASN A 162 -28.55 21.12 -2.59
C ASN A 162 -27.69 20.31 -1.61
N VAL A 163 -28.17 19.15 -1.14
CA VAL A 163 -27.36 18.24 -0.32
C VAL A 163 -26.11 17.76 -1.07
N LEU A 164 -26.20 17.53 -2.38
CA LEU A 164 -25.04 17.16 -3.20
C LEU A 164 -23.99 18.29 -3.29
N LYS A 165 -24.45 19.55 -3.40
CA LYS A 165 -23.58 20.74 -3.37
C LYS A 165 -22.93 20.93 -2.01
N GLU A 166 -23.68 20.71 -0.92
CA GLU A 166 -23.15 20.73 0.44
C GLU A 166 -22.09 19.66 0.64
N LEU A 167 -22.34 18.42 0.19
CA LEU A 167 -21.37 17.33 0.26
C LEU A 167 -20.06 17.71 -0.45
N PHE A 168 -20.15 18.28 -1.66
CA PHE A 168 -18.98 18.74 -2.40
C PHE A 168 -18.21 19.84 -1.64
N ALA A 169 -18.92 20.79 -1.02
CA ALA A 169 -18.30 21.84 -0.22
C ALA A 169 -17.64 21.29 1.06
N VAL A 170 -18.31 20.36 1.77
CA VAL A 170 -17.80 19.73 2.99
C VAL A 170 -16.56 18.90 2.69
N ALA A 171 -16.60 18.07 1.63
CA ALA A 171 -15.46 17.25 1.24
C ALA A 171 -14.23 18.11 0.87
N ASN A 172 -14.43 19.22 0.18
CA ASN A 172 -13.35 20.14 -0.20
C ASN A 172 -12.87 21.06 0.93
N ALA A 173 -13.66 21.22 2.00
CA ALA A 173 -13.26 21.96 3.19
C ALA A 173 -12.41 21.14 4.17
N VAL A 174 -12.27 19.83 3.96
CA VAL A 174 -11.45 18.96 4.81
C VAL A 174 -9.98 19.36 4.70
N ASP A 175 -9.34 19.61 5.83
CA ASP A 175 -7.90 19.86 5.88
C ASP A 175 -7.12 18.59 5.53
N ILE A 176 -6.45 18.63 4.38
CA ILE A 176 -5.57 17.57 3.87
C ILE A 176 -4.08 17.94 3.97
N SER A 177 -3.72 19.05 4.63
CA SER A 177 -2.33 19.51 4.72
C SER A 177 -1.38 18.48 5.34
N GLY A 178 -1.88 17.60 6.21
CA GLY A 178 -1.11 16.51 6.80
C GLY A 178 -0.97 15.25 5.92
N VAL A 179 -1.78 15.12 4.87
CA VAL A 179 -1.74 13.99 3.93
C VAL A 179 -0.73 14.29 2.82
N ARG A 180 0.55 14.28 3.19
CA ARG A 180 1.67 14.43 2.25
C ARG A 180 2.08 13.06 1.70
N GLY A 181 2.41 13.01 0.41
CA GLY A 181 3.07 11.84 -0.18
C GLY A 181 4.42 11.62 0.50
N LEU A 182 4.56 10.51 1.23
CA LEU A 182 5.84 10.17 1.86
C LEU A 182 6.81 9.66 0.81
N SER A 183 8.05 10.11 0.90
CA SER A 183 9.15 9.49 0.15
C SER A 183 9.30 8.01 0.49
N ASN A 184 9.89 7.23 -0.41
CA ASN A 184 10.13 5.81 -0.17
C ASN A 184 10.98 5.56 1.09
N MET A 185 11.92 6.46 1.38
CA MET A 185 12.72 6.44 2.61
C MET A 185 11.88 6.70 3.86
N GLU A 186 11.03 7.74 3.86
CA GLU A 186 10.11 8.00 4.98
C GLU A 186 9.15 6.84 5.21
N ARG A 187 8.62 6.24 4.14
CA ARG A 187 7.75 5.05 4.22
C ARG A 187 8.49 3.87 4.87
N ARG A 188 9.72 3.58 4.44
CA ARG A 188 10.56 2.53 5.07
C ARG A 188 10.85 2.84 6.54
N LEU A 189 11.14 4.10 6.86
CA LEU A 189 11.42 4.54 8.23
C LEU A 189 10.20 4.43 9.15
N MET A 190 8.99 4.63 8.64
CA MET A 190 7.76 4.39 9.39
C MET A 190 7.50 2.88 9.58
N LYS A 191 7.76 2.07 8.56
CA LYS A 191 7.56 0.61 8.60
C LYS A 191 8.58 -0.11 9.49
N ARG A 192 9.79 0.43 9.69
CA ARG A 192 10.87 -0.25 10.45
C ARG A 192 10.47 -0.65 11.87
N THR A 193 9.58 0.10 12.50
CA THR A 193 9.18 -0.04 13.91
C THR A 193 8.00 -0.98 14.14
N ILE A 194 7.32 -1.40 13.07
CA ILE A 194 6.03 -2.08 13.15
C ILE A 194 6.18 -3.51 13.68
N SER A 195 7.34 -4.13 13.53
CA SER A 195 7.57 -5.52 13.98
C SER A 195 7.79 -5.69 15.50
N SER A 196 7.80 -4.64 16.33
CA SER A 196 7.91 -4.82 17.79
C SER A 196 6.59 -5.18 18.48
N THR A 197 5.45 -5.07 17.78
CA THR A 197 4.09 -5.20 18.34
C THR A 197 3.60 -6.63 18.55
N GLY A 198 4.27 -7.64 17.99
CA GLY A 198 4.07 -9.04 18.42
C GLY A 198 4.36 -9.28 19.91
N ARG A 199 5.12 -8.36 20.53
CA ARG A 199 5.37 -8.30 21.98
C ARG A 199 4.61 -7.14 22.63
N ALA A 200 3.53 -6.62 22.03
CA ALA A 200 2.72 -5.54 22.58
C ALA A 200 2.04 -5.88 23.92
N SER A 201 2.05 -7.14 24.37
CA SER A 201 1.72 -7.41 25.77
C SER A 201 2.75 -6.82 26.76
N ALA A 202 3.95 -6.41 26.30
CA ALA A 202 4.98 -5.84 27.16
C ALA A 202 5.04 -4.29 27.16
N ASN A 203 4.77 -3.62 26.02
CA ASN A 203 4.79 -2.14 25.92
C ASN A 203 3.58 -1.62 25.11
N TRP A 204 2.44 -1.41 25.76
CA TRP A 204 1.21 -0.85 25.17
C TRP A 204 1.38 0.60 24.67
N GLU A 205 2.27 1.38 25.28
CA GLU A 205 2.48 2.80 24.95
C GLU A 205 3.17 3.00 23.60
N ASP A 206 4.16 2.16 23.26
CA ASP A 206 4.88 2.24 21.98
C ASP A 206 3.98 1.92 20.79
N ALA A 207 3.07 0.95 20.93
CA ALA A 207 2.10 0.57 19.90
C ALA A 207 1.11 1.71 19.63
N GLN A 208 0.61 2.35 20.69
CA GLN A 208 -0.34 3.47 20.56
C GLN A 208 0.32 4.72 19.95
N THR A 209 1.58 4.99 20.28
CA THR A 209 2.35 6.09 19.67
C THR A 209 2.64 5.82 18.20
N LEU A 210 2.90 4.57 17.82
CA LEU A 210 3.13 4.20 16.42
C LEU A 210 1.84 4.27 15.59
N GLU A 211 0.72 3.78 16.12
CA GLU A 211 -0.59 3.91 15.49
C GLU A 211 -0.95 5.39 15.27
N LYS A 212 -0.73 6.25 16.28
CA LYS A 212 -0.89 7.70 16.14
C LYS A 212 0.04 8.34 15.08
N ALA A 213 1.19 7.74 14.80
CA ALA A 213 2.15 8.24 13.81
C ALA A 213 1.84 7.79 12.37
N LEU A 214 1.14 6.67 12.19
CA LEU A 214 0.78 6.14 10.86
C LEU A 214 -0.47 6.81 10.26
N PHE A 215 -1.25 7.49 11.10
CA PHE A 215 -2.52 8.07 10.73
C PHE A 215 -2.57 9.58 11.00
N PHE A 216 -2.95 10.33 9.97
CA PHE A 216 -3.33 11.74 10.12
C PHE A 216 -4.82 11.81 10.47
N ARG A 217 -5.14 12.41 11.62
CA ARG A 217 -6.51 12.56 12.10
C ARG A 217 -6.96 13.99 11.91
N THR A 218 -8.14 14.16 11.32
CA THR A 218 -8.81 15.44 11.16
C THR A 218 -10.31 15.26 11.36
N GLN A 219 -11.09 16.30 11.12
CA GLN A 219 -12.55 16.24 11.19
C GLN A 219 -13.15 17.01 10.02
N ALA A 220 -14.21 16.44 9.43
CA ALA A 220 -15.11 17.17 8.55
C ALA A 220 -16.21 17.81 9.39
N MET A 221 -16.58 19.04 9.05
CA MET A 221 -17.71 19.74 9.67
C MET A 221 -18.85 19.78 8.65
N TRP A 222 -19.94 19.06 8.91
CA TRP A 222 -21.18 19.24 8.17
C TRP A 222 -22.21 19.89 9.08
N GLU A 223 -22.50 21.17 8.83
CA GLU A 223 -23.26 22.02 9.75
C GLU A 223 -22.59 22.02 11.15
N ASP A 224 -23.28 21.49 12.17
CA ASP A 224 -22.78 21.39 13.55
C ASP A 224 -22.35 19.96 13.93
N ILE A 225 -22.26 19.04 12.96
CA ILE A 225 -21.90 17.64 13.20
C ILE A 225 -20.40 17.44 12.86
N PRO A 226 -19.54 17.19 13.87
CA PRO A 226 -18.15 16.83 13.63
C PRO A 226 -18.07 15.35 13.23
N ILE A 227 -17.52 15.08 12.06
CA ILE A 227 -17.26 13.74 11.54
C ILE A 227 -15.76 13.48 11.63
N PRO A 228 -15.29 12.59 12.52
CA PRO A 228 -13.87 12.29 12.64
C PRO A 228 -13.38 11.54 11.41
N LEU A 229 -12.24 11.98 10.85
CA LEU A 229 -11.61 11.37 9.69
C LEU A 229 -10.21 10.90 10.03
N GLN A 230 -9.81 9.77 9.44
CA GLN A 230 -8.50 9.17 9.64
C GLN A 230 -7.89 8.78 8.29
N PHE A 231 -6.75 9.38 7.96
CA PHE A 231 -6.01 9.12 6.73
C PHE A 231 -4.73 8.34 7.03
N LYS A 232 -4.50 7.22 6.36
CA LYS A 232 -3.25 6.46 6.51
C LYS A 232 -2.16 7.08 5.64
N ILE A 233 -1.02 7.41 6.24
CA ILE A 233 0.05 8.17 5.56
C ILE A 233 1.06 7.24 4.87
N CYS A 234 1.26 6.02 5.38
CA CYS A 234 2.34 5.14 4.96
C CYS A 234 2.03 4.23 3.76
N SER A 235 0.79 4.20 3.28
CA SER A 235 0.39 3.30 2.21
C SER A 235 0.96 3.73 0.85
N THR A 236 1.22 2.76 -0.03
CA THR A 236 1.47 3.05 -1.46
C THR A 236 0.15 3.26 -2.19
N ASP A 237 0.21 3.67 -3.46
CA ASP A 237 -0.97 3.79 -4.32
C ASP A 237 -1.64 2.43 -4.54
N ASP A 238 -0.84 1.37 -4.67
CA ASP A 238 -1.32 0.00 -4.83
C ASP A 238 -1.76 -0.69 -3.52
N GLN A 239 -1.43 -0.13 -2.35
CA GLN A 239 -1.83 -0.67 -1.05
C GLN A 239 -3.05 0.09 -0.54
N HIS A 240 -4.24 -0.49 -0.61
CA HIS A 240 -5.43 0.17 -0.08
C HIS A 240 -5.53 0.02 1.45
N ASP A 241 -6.06 1.05 2.12
CA ASP A 241 -6.06 1.14 3.59
C ASP A 241 -7.10 0.20 4.21
N ASP A 242 -8.28 0.12 3.59
CA ASP A 242 -9.41 -0.71 4.03
C ASP A 242 -9.34 -2.16 3.51
N GLY A 243 -8.43 -2.42 2.55
CA GLY A 243 -8.14 -3.77 2.07
C GLY A 243 -7.28 -4.54 3.07
N THR A 244 -7.91 -5.40 3.87
CA THR A 244 -7.23 -6.18 4.91
C THR A 244 -6.71 -7.53 4.39
N LEU A 245 -5.39 -7.69 4.37
CA LEU A 245 -4.73 -8.98 4.10
C LEU A 245 -5.05 -10.00 5.19
N THR A 246 -5.25 -9.54 6.42
CA THR A 246 -5.63 -10.40 7.55
C THR A 246 -6.92 -11.15 7.26
N GLN A 247 -7.96 -10.46 6.77
CA GLN A 247 -9.23 -11.09 6.41
C GLN A 247 -9.05 -12.04 5.22
N LEU A 248 -8.23 -11.66 4.23
CA LEU A 248 -7.91 -12.52 3.08
C LEU A 248 -7.24 -13.83 3.52
N LEU A 249 -6.25 -13.74 4.41
CA LEU A 249 -5.55 -14.90 4.98
C LEU A 249 -6.47 -15.79 5.82
N GLN A 250 -7.30 -15.20 6.67
CA GLN A 250 -8.27 -15.95 7.48
C GLN A 250 -9.31 -16.69 6.61
N THR A 251 -9.64 -16.13 5.44
CA THR A 251 -10.65 -16.69 4.54
C THR A 251 -10.09 -17.83 3.67
N PHE A 252 -8.89 -17.65 3.09
CA PHE A 252 -8.32 -18.62 2.14
C PHE A 252 -7.23 -19.54 2.72
N GLY A 253 -6.68 -19.19 3.88
CA GLY A 253 -5.68 -20.01 4.58
C GLY A 253 -4.42 -20.25 3.74
N ASP A 254 -4.06 -21.53 3.58
CA ASP A 254 -2.90 -21.94 2.80
C ASP A 254 -3.06 -21.65 1.29
N GLN A 255 -4.30 -21.59 0.80
CA GLN A 255 -4.61 -21.26 -0.60
C GLN A 255 -4.29 -19.80 -0.96
N THR A 256 -4.03 -18.91 0.01
CA THR A 256 -3.59 -17.53 -0.26
C THR A 256 -2.36 -17.48 -1.17
N MET A 257 -1.48 -18.48 -1.10
CA MET A 257 -0.30 -18.54 -1.96
C MET A 257 -0.63 -18.83 -3.42
N VAL A 258 -1.80 -19.43 -3.73
CA VAL A 258 -2.30 -19.55 -5.10
C VAL A 258 -2.62 -18.16 -5.67
N LEU A 259 -3.27 -17.30 -4.88
CA LEU A 259 -3.57 -15.91 -5.27
C LEU A 259 -2.27 -15.11 -5.49
N PHE A 260 -1.33 -15.21 -4.55
CA PHE A 260 -0.02 -14.57 -4.65
C PHE A 260 0.66 -14.90 -5.99
N ASN A 261 0.69 -16.19 -6.37
CA ASN A 261 1.27 -16.63 -7.63
C ASN A 261 0.50 -16.17 -8.86
N ALA A 262 -0.83 -16.19 -8.79
CA ALA A 262 -1.68 -15.72 -9.87
C ALA A 262 -1.44 -14.23 -10.16
N VAL A 263 -1.40 -13.40 -9.12
CA VAL A 263 -1.14 -11.96 -9.28
C VAL A 263 0.26 -11.69 -9.82
N LEU A 264 1.28 -12.34 -9.24
CA LEU A 264 2.68 -12.20 -9.64
C LEU A 264 2.91 -12.57 -11.11
N THR A 265 2.27 -13.63 -11.58
CA THR A 265 2.45 -14.16 -12.94
C THR A 265 1.52 -13.52 -13.97
N GLY A 266 0.67 -12.57 -13.57
CA GLY A 266 -0.21 -11.88 -14.51
C GLY A 266 -1.46 -12.66 -14.91
N GLN A 267 -1.89 -13.63 -14.10
CA GLN A 267 -3.11 -14.41 -14.34
C GLN A 267 -4.38 -13.58 -14.07
N ARG A 268 -5.48 -13.99 -14.69
CA ARG A 268 -6.81 -13.38 -14.54
C ARG A 268 -7.47 -13.92 -13.27
N VAL A 269 -7.75 -13.04 -12.31
CA VAL A 269 -8.28 -13.40 -10.99
C VAL A 269 -9.68 -12.82 -10.80
N ILE A 270 -10.62 -13.65 -10.36
CA ILE A 270 -11.97 -13.21 -9.95
C ILE A 270 -12.18 -13.49 -8.46
N MET A 271 -12.66 -12.49 -7.73
CA MET A 271 -13.16 -12.59 -6.36
C MET A 271 -14.68 -12.66 -6.38
N LEU A 272 -15.25 -13.82 -6.06
CA LEU A 272 -16.70 -14.06 -6.07
C LEU A 272 -17.26 -13.95 -4.64
N GLY A 273 -18.14 -12.99 -4.41
CA GLY A 273 -18.88 -12.82 -3.16
C GLY A 273 -20.39 -13.03 -3.34
N TYR A 274 -20.82 -14.26 -3.63
CA TYR A 274 -22.26 -14.54 -3.73
C TYR A 274 -22.94 -14.36 -2.38
N ASN A 275 -23.99 -13.54 -2.35
CA ASN A 275 -24.71 -13.14 -1.14
C ASN A 275 -23.83 -12.45 -0.09
N ARG A 276 -22.71 -11.84 -0.49
CA ARG A 276 -21.86 -10.97 0.35
C ARG A 276 -22.08 -9.49 -0.02
N PRO A 277 -21.82 -8.55 0.90
CA PRO A 277 -21.81 -7.12 0.57
C PRO A 277 -20.81 -6.84 -0.56
N ALA A 278 -21.17 -5.96 -1.48
CA ALA A 278 -20.27 -5.57 -2.58
C ALA A 278 -19.02 -4.87 -2.04
N GLY A 279 -19.13 -4.13 -0.93
CA GLY A 279 -18.00 -3.47 -0.28
C GLY A 279 -16.97 -4.46 0.26
N GLU A 280 -17.43 -5.60 0.80
CA GLU A 280 -16.55 -6.69 1.23
C GLU A 280 -15.76 -7.22 0.03
N VAL A 281 -16.44 -7.49 -1.09
CA VAL A 281 -15.78 -7.96 -2.33
C VAL A 281 -14.73 -6.96 -2.84
N CYS A 282 -15.06 -5.66 -2.81
CA CYS A 282 -14.11 -4.59 -3.17
C CYS A 282 -12.85 -4.65 -2.31
N ASN A 283 -13.01 -4.80 -0.99
CA ASN A 283 -11.89 -4.86 -0.05
C ASN A 283 -10.99 -6.07 -0.32
N PHE A 284 -11.55 -7.25 -0.66
CA PHE A 284 -10.75 -8.41 -1.03
C PHE A 284 -9.92 -8.17 -2.31
N VAL A 285 -10.51 -7.57 -3.34
CA VAL A 285 -9.79 -7.23 -4.59
C VAL A 285 -8.63 -6.28 -4.30
N LEU A 286 -8.88 -5.23 -3.50
CA LEU A 286 -7.89 -4.23 -3.14
C LEU A 286 -6.81 -4.78 -2.19
N ALA A 287 -7.15 -5.72 -1.31
CA ALA A 287 -6.19 -6.43 -0.48
C ALA A 287 -5.23 -7.30 -1.32
N THR A 288 -5.70 -7.82 -2.46
CA THR A 288 -4.94 -8.76 -3.28
C THR A 288 -3.65 -8.15 -3.87
N SER A 289 -3.61 -6.85 -4.19
CA SER A 289 -2.35 -6.19 -4.60
C SER A 289 -1.32 -6.17 -3.47
N SER A 290 -1.76 -6.06 -2.22
CA SER A 290 -0.88 -5.98 -1.05
C SER A 290 -0.08 -7.26 -0.81
N LEU A 291 -0.43 -8.38 -1.46
CA LEU A 291 0.34 -9.62 -1.45
C LEU A 291 1.70 -9.50 -2.17
N VAL A 292 1.79 -8.61 -3.17
CA VAL A 292 2.99 -8.45 -4.02
C VAL A 292 3.54 -7.01 -4.05
N CYS A 293 2.75 -6.05 -3.58
CA CYS A 293 3.08 -4.63 -3.54
C CYS A 293 3.15 -4.14 -2.08
N PRO A 294 4.27 -3.51 -1.67
CA PRO A 294 5.61 -3.49 -2.28
C PRO A 294 6.27 -4.88 -2.30
N PRO A 295 7.38 -5.09 -3.04
CA PRO A 295 8.20 -4.11 -3.75
C PRO A 295 7.71 -3.75 -5.16
N LEU A 296 6.75 -4.49 -5.71
CA LEU A 296 6.17 -4.14 -7.01
C LEU A 296 5.25 -2.93 -6.87
N PHE A 297 4.93 -2.29 -8.00
CA PHE A 297 3.98 -1.18 -8.07
C PHE A 297 3.28 -1.17 -9.43
N GLY A 298 2.22 -0.36 -9.53
CA GLY A 298 1.45 -0.14 -10.74
C GLY A 298 0.50 -1.29 -11.07
N LEU A 299 -0.02 -2.00 -10.07
CA LEU A 299 -1.06 -3.02 -10.23
C LEU A 299 -2.48 -2.44 -10.24
N ILE A 300 -2.68 -1.22 -9.73
CA ILE A 300 -4.00 -0.59 -9.62
C ILE A 300 -4.82 -0.59 -10.92
N HIS A 301 -4.18 -0.39 -12.08
CA HIS A 301 -4.85 -0.42 -13.39
C HIS A 301 -5.47 -1.78 -13.77
N ARG A 302 -4.98 -2.88 -13.18
CA ARG A 302 -5.53 -4.24 -13.35
C ARG A 302 -6.71 -4.51 -12.41
N GLN A 303 -6.93 -3.66 -11.42
CA GLN A 303 -7.94 -3.88 -10.40
C GLN A 303 -9.29 -3.31 -10.82
N TYR A 304 -10.31 -4.15 -10.67
CA TYR A 304 -11.72 -3.84 -10.84
C TYR A 304 -12.40 -4.22 -9.53
N PRO A 305 -12.40 -3.34 -8.51
CA PRO A 305 -12.87 -3.70 -7.18
C PRO A 305 -14.32 -4.21 -7.20
N TYR A 306 -15.13 -3.65 -8.11
CA TYR A 306 -16.43 -4.18 -8.46
C TYR A 306 -16.62 -4.25 -9.99
N ALA A 307 -17.19 -5.36 -10.46
CA ALA A 307 -17.58 -5.62 -11.84
C ALA A 307 -18.90 -6.41 -11.86
N ASN A 308 -19.69 -6.19 -12.90
CA ASN A 308 -21.02 -6.79 -13.08
C ASN A 308 -21.12 -7.45 -14.46
N LEU A 309 -22.31 -7.96 -14.81
CA LEU A 309 -22.55 -8.58 -16.11
C LEU A 309 -22.92 -7.58 -17.22
N THR A 310 -23.18 -6.31 -16.89
CA THR A 310 -23.57 -5.30 -17.89
C THR A 310 -22.37 -4.78 -18.66
N ASP A 311 -21.22 -4.61 -18.00
CA ASP A 311 -19.94 -4.25 -18.63
C ASP A 311 -18.86 -5.31 -18.42
N LEU A 312 -18.58 -6.08 -19.47
CA LEU A 312 -17.51 -7.08 -19.52
C LEU A 312 -16.20 -6.54 -20.11
N GLY A 313 -16.06 -5.22 -20.27
CA GLY A 313 -14.85 -4.59 -20.83
C GLY A 313 -13.58 -4.95 -20.06
N PHE A 314 -13.70 -5.24 -18.76
CA PHE A 314 -12.59 -5.65 -17.90
C PHE A 314 -11.90 -6.95 -18.34
N LEU A 315 -12.60 -7.85 -19.04
CA LEU A 315 -12.03 -9.11 -19.54
C LEU A 315 -10.91 -8.88 -20.55
N SER A 316 -10.88 -7.70 -21.18
CA SER A 316 -9.83 -7.32 -22.14
C SER A 316 -8.52 -6.91 -21.47
N THR A 317 -8.55 -6.63 -20.16
CA THR A 317 -7.36 -6.17 -19.42
C THR A 317 -6.49 -7.37 -19.05
N PRO A 318 -5.22 -7.42 -19.51
CA PRO A 318 -4.32 -8.53 -19.21
C PRO A 318 -4.11 -8.71 -17.70
N GLY A 319 -4.38 -9.92 -17.21
CA GLY A 319 -4.21 -10.26 -15.80
C GLY A 319 -5.10 -9.47 -14.85
N TYR A 320 -6.31 -9.06 -15.25
CA TYR A 320 -7.21 -8.31 -14.37
C TYR A 320 -7.45 -9.02 -13.03
N ILE A 321 -7.79 -8.25 -11.99
CA ILE A 321 -8.26 -8.71 -10.69
C ILE A 321 -9.63 -8.08 -10.48
N ALA A 322 -10.71 -8.87 -10.56
CA ALA A 322 -12.07 -8.35 -10.57
C ALA A 322 -12.93 -8.91 -9.44
N GLY A 323 -13.72 -8.06 -8.81
CA GLY A 323 -14.69 -8.42 -7.78
C GLY A 323 -16.08 -8.54 -8.36
N VAL A 324 -16.78 -9.65 -8.09
CA VAL A 324 -18.12 -9.91 -8.61
C VAL A 324 -19.02 -10.52 -7.54
N THR A 325 -20.30 -10.18 -7.55
CA THR A 325 -21.32 -10.76 -6.66
C THR A 325 -22.18 -11.81 -7.35
N ASN A 326 -22.19 -11.82 -8.69
CA ASN A 326 -23.03 -12.72 -9.48
C ASN A 326 -22.42 -14.13 -9.58
N PRO A 327 -23.13 -15.21 -9.21
CA PRO A 327 -22.60 -16.57 -9.24
C PRO A 327 -22.38 -17.11 -10.66
N MET A 328 -22.93 -16.46 -11.70
CA MET A 328 -22.72 -16.85 -13.09
C MET A 328 -21.23 -16.89 -13.49
N PHE A 329 -20.41 -16.02 -12.90
CA PHE A 329 -18.95 -16.02 -13.12
C PHE A 329 -18.29 -17.36 -12.76
N LYS A 330 -18.83 -18.10 -11.79
CA LYS A 330 -18.33 -19.43 -11.39
C LYS A 330 -18.48 -20.47 -12.51
N THR A 331 -19.51 -20.33 -13.34
CA THR A 331 -19.77 -21.27 -14.45
C THR A 331 -18.90 -20.99 -15.68
N LYS A 332 -18.41 -19.76 -15.82
CA LYS A 332 -17.69 -19.25 -17.00
C LYS A 332 -16.17 -19.37 -16.83
N ARG A 333 -15.66 -20.60 -16.83
CA ARG A 333 -14.22 -20.90 -16.64
C ARG A 333 -13.30 -20.29 -17.70
N GLU A 334 -13.84 -19.90 -18.86
CA GLU A 334 -13.11 -19.22 -19.92
C GLU A 334 -12.69 -17.78 -19.55
N TRP A 335 -13.39 -17.16 -18.59
CA TRP A 335 -13.17 -15.77 -18.24
C TRP A 335 -11.97 -15.59 -17.31
N TRP A 336 -11.68 -16.56 -16.44
CA TRP A 336 -10.70 -16.44 -15.37
C TRP A 336 -9.71 -17.61 -15.35
N ASP A 337 -8.54 -17.37 -14.76
CA ASP A 337 -7.54 -18.40 -14.51
C ASP A 337 -7.65 -18.91 -13.05
N VAL A 338 -7.93 -17.99 -12.12
CA VAL A 338 -8.20 -18.28 -10.72
C VAL A 338 -9.49 -17.59 -10.28
N LEU A 339 -10.37 -18.31 -9.59
CA LEU A 339 -11.59 -17.78 -8.98
C LEU A 339 -11.58 -18.10 -7.49
N CYS A 340 -11.71 -17.07 -6.66
CA CYS A 340 -11.71 -17.17 -5.21
C CYS A 340 -13.13 -16.91 -4.72
N ASP A 341 -13.74 -17.89 -4.07
CA ASP A 341 -15.09 -17.79 -3.54
C ASP A 341 -15.02 -17.35 -2.07
N ILE A 342 -15.30 -16.06 -1.82
CA ILE A 342 -15.21 -15.43 -0.49
C ILE A 342 -16.22 -16.06 0.48
N SER A 343 -17.36 -16.55 -0.03
CA SER A 343 -18.40 -17.13 0.81
C SER A 343 -18.03 -18.51 1.35
N THR A 344 -17.27 -19.29 0.57
CA THR A 344 -16.87 -20.66 0.93
C THR A 344 -15.42 -20.77 1.42
N GLY A 345 -14.56 -19.80 1.09
CA GLY A 345 -13.11 -19.88 1.33
C GLY A 345 -12.37 -20.79 0.34
N GLU A 346 -13.02 -21.22 -0.74
CA GLU A 346 -12.44 -22.10 -1.74
C GLU A 346 -11.81 -21.33 -2.90
N VAL A 347 -10.63 -21.78 -3.36
CA VAL A 347 -9.95 -21.25 -4.54
C VAL A 347 -10.02 -22.27 -5.68
N PHE A 348 -10.63 -21.86 -6.79
CA PHE A 348 -10.76 -22.65 -8.01
C PHE A 348 -9.72 -22.20 -9.04
N VAL A 349 -9.09 -23.16 -9.72
CA VAL A 349 -8.17 -22.87 -10.83
C VAL A 349 -8.74 -23.49 -12.11
N SER A 350 -8.70 -22.74 -13.22
CA SER A 350 -9.29 -23.18 -14.49
C SER A 350 -8.48 -24.29 -15.16
N ALA A 351 -7.16 -24.27 -14.99
CA ALA A 351 -6.22 -25.30 -15.41
C ALA A 351 -5.60 -26.03 -14.20
N PRO A 352 -5.32 -27.34 -14.28
CA PRO A 352 -4.65 -28.05 -13.20
C PRO A 352 -3.26 -27.44 -12.94
N VAL A 353 -3.01 -27.06 -11.70
CA VAL A 353 -1.69 -26.57 -11.26
C VAL A 353 -0.77 -27.77 -11.13
N GLU A 354 0.31 -27.80 -11.91
CA GLU A 354 1.38 -28.76 -11.71
C GLU A 354 2.06 -28.49 -10.36
N LYS A 355 2.48 -29.53 -9.65
CA LYS A 355 3.22 -29.38 -8.40
C LYS A 355 4.51 -28.60 -8.69
N GLU A 356 4.66 -27.42 -8.10
CA GLU A 356 5.81 -26.56 -8.31
C GLU A 356 6.81 -26.71 -7.14
N ASP A 357 8.10 -26.48 -7.39
CA ASP A 357 9.17 -26.76 -6.41
C ASP A 357 9.12 -25.85 -5.17
N HIS A 358 8.39 -24.74 -5.26
CA HIS A 358 8.22 -23.75 -4.20
C HIS A 358 7.07 -24.03 -3.24
N ASP A 359 6.17 -24.96 -3.57
CA ASP A 359 4.93 -25.20 -2.81
C ASP A 359 5.20 -25.45 -1.31
N ALA A 360 6.29 -26.17 -1.01
CA ALA A 360 6.68 -26.44 0.37
C ALA A 360 7.17 -25.18 1.11
N SER A 361 7.92 -24.32 0.42
CA SER A 361 8.39 -23.04 0.97
C SER A 361 7.24 -22.08 1.22
N ASP A 362 6.32 -21.97 0.26
CA ASP A 362 5.14 -21.11 0.39
C ASP A 362 4.24 -21.57 1.53
N ARG A 363 4.03 -22.89 1.66
CA ARG A 363 3.23 -23.45 2.74
C ARG A 363 3.82 -23.14 4.11
N ASN A 364 5.14 -23.29 4.26
CA ASN A 364 5.79 -22.96 5.53
C ASN A 364 5.65 -21.46 5.85
N PHE A 365 5.84 -20.60 4.86
CA PHE A 365 5.70 -19.16 5.02
C PHE A 365 4.27 -18.74 5.40
N VAL A 366 3.26 -19.21 4.65
CA VAL A 366 1.87 -18.80 4.93
C VAL A 366 1.39 -19.32 6.29
N LEU A 367 1.84 -20.49 6.73
CA LEU A 367 1.55 -21.01 8.07
C LEU A 367 2.18 -20.13 9.16
N GLU A 368 3.43 -19.68 8.98
CA GLU A 368 4.08 -18.74 9.90
C GLU A 368 3.30 -17.42 10.00
N VAL A 369 2.81 -16.90 8.87
CA VAL A 369 2.00 -15.68 8.86
C VAL A 369 0.64 -15.90 9.54
N LEU A 370 -0.03 -17.03 9.27
CA LEU A 370 -1.30 -17.38 9.91
C LEU A 370 -1.17 -17.55 11.42
N ASP A 371 -0.08 -18.18 11.89
CA ASP A 371 0.23 -18.31 13.31
C ASP A 371 0.47 -16.93 13.96
N GLY A 372 1.16 -16.02 13.25
CA GLY A 372 1.31 -14.62 13.66
C GLY A 372 -0.03 -13.88 13.76
N VAL A 373 -0.89 -14.02 12.75
CA VAL A 373 -2.25 -13.43 12.80
C VAL A 373 -3.03 -13.98 14.00
N ALA A 374 -2.98 -15.28 14.25
CA ALA A 374 -3.64 -15.91 15.40
C ALA A 374 -3.06 -15.44 16.75
N ALA A 375 -1.78 -15.08 16.79
CA ALA A 375 -1.11 -14.50 17.96
C ALA A 375 -1.42 -13.00 18.17
N GLY A 376 -2.20 -12.36 17.29
CA GLY A 376 -2.62 -10.97 17.43
C GLY A 376 -1.63 -9.94 16.87
N TYR A 377 -0.78 -10.35 15.92
CA TYR A 377 0.04 -9.41 15.17
C TYR A 377 -0.83 -8.51 14.30
N ASP A 378 -0.40 -7.26 14.12
CA ASP A 378 -1.15 -6.27 13.35
C ASP A 378 -1.06 -6.51 11.83
N GLU A 379 -1.99 -5.86 11.11
CA GLU A 379 -2.09 -5.96 9.65
C GLU A 379 -0.81 -5.50 8.92
N GLU A 380 -0.08 -4.55 9.49
CA GLU A 380 1.11 -4.00 8.84
C GLU A 380 2.31 -4.95 8.99
N TRP A 381 2.40 -5.72 10.09
CA TRP A 381 3.30 -6.86 10.18
C TRP A 381 3.04 -7.89 9.08
N VAL A 382 1.78 -8.23 8.80
CA VAL A 382 1.40 -9.13 7.70
C VAL A 382 1.90 -8.59 6.36
N ARG A 383 1.66 -7.31 6.07
CA ARG A 383 2.16 -6.65 4.85
C ARG A 383 3.68 -6.72 4.74
N CYS A 384 4.40 -6.46 5.84
CA CYS A 384 5.86 -6.58 5.88
C CYS A 384 6.34 -8.01 5.62
N MET A 385 5.66 -9.05 6.13
CA MET A 385 6.01 -10.43 5.87
C MET A 385 5.92 -10.77 4.37
N PHE A 386 4.86 -10.35 3.68
CA PHE A 386 4.71 -10.55 2.23
C PHE A 386 5.71 -9.74 1.41
N GLU A 387 5.95 -8.48 1.78
CA GLU A 387 6.97 -7.62 1.16
C GLU A 387 8.36 -8.29 1.23
N GLU A 388 8.72 -8.82 2.39
CA GLU A 388 9.98 -9.50 2.63
C GLU A 388 10.09 -10.84 1.90
N TYR A 389 8.99 -11.59 1.84
CA TYR A 389 8.91 -12.83 1.07
C TYR A 389 9.14 -12.58 -0.43
N MET A 390 8.49 -11.55 -0.97
CA MET A 390 8.66 -11.09 -2.35
C MET A 390 10.09 -10.66 -2.66
N LEU A 391 10.67 -9.83 -1.78
CA LEU A 391 12.04 -9.35 -1.93
C LEU A 391 13.03 -10.52 -2.00
N LYS A 392 13.00 -11.42 -1.02
CA LYS A 392 13.99 -12.49 -0.88
C LYS A 392 13.89 -13.59 -1.94
N ASN A 393 12.67 -13.93 -2.37
CA ASN A 393 12.45 -15.08 -3.25
C ASN A 393 12.32 -14.72 -4.73
N ILE A 394 11.97 -13.46 -5.06
CA ILE A 394 11.70 -13.05 -6.44
C ILE A 394 12.61 -11.90 -6.84
N VAL A 395 12.50 -10.75 -6.19
CA VAL A 395 13.15 -9.50 -6.65
C VAL A 395 14.67 -9.55 -6.52
N ASP A 396 15.20 -9.91 -5.35
CA ASP A 396 16.65 -9.96 -5.13
C ASP A 396 17.33 -10.96 -6.06
N ILE A 397 16.66 -12.09 -6.36
CA ILE A 397 17.19 -13.12 -7.26
C ILE A 397 17.16 -12.63 -8.70
N ALA A 398 16.05 -12.05 -9.15
CA ALA A 398 15.91 -11.52 -10.51
C ALA A 398 16.91 -10.39 -10.79
N LEU A 399 17.26 -9.61 -9.76
CA LEU A 399 18.22 -8.52 -9.85
C LEU A 399 19.69 -8.93 -9.70
N GLY A 400 19.97 -10.17 -9.31
CA GLY A 400 21.32 -10.57 -8.92
C GLY A 400 21.82 -9.88 -7.64
N GLU A 401 20.90 -9.37 -6.83
CA GLU A 401 21.14 -8.65 -5.59
C GLU A 401 21.15 -9.56 -4.35
N ALA A 402 20.85 -10.86 -4.52
CA ALA A 402 20.82 -11.88 -3.47
C ALA A 402 22.22 -12.34 -2.97
N ASN A 403 23.18 -11.41 -2.93
CA ASN A 403 24.59 -11.65 -2.59
C ASN A 403 24.83 -11.98 -1.10
N TYR A 404 23.78 -11.92 -0.28
CA TYR A 404 23.80 -12.29 1.14
C TYR A 404 23.61 -13.80 1.39
N LEU A 405 23.37 -14.58 0.34
CA LEU A 405 23.26 -16.04 0.43
C LEU A 405 24.59 -16.68 0.03
N SER A 406 24.88 -17.84 0.61
CA SER A 406 25.96 -18.68 0.11
C SER A 406 25.68 -19.08 -1.35
N PRO A 407 26.70 -19.32 -2.19
CA PRO A 407 26.49 -19.72 -3.58
C PRO A 407 25.58 -20.95 -3.73
N ASP A 408 25.69 -21.91 -2.82
CA ASP A 408 24.84 -23.11 -2.78
C ASP A 408 23.37 -22.79 -2.41
N ALA A 409 23.18 -21.98 -1.36
CA ALA A 409 21.84 -21.54 -0.94
C ALA A 409 21.15 -20.70 -2.03
N LEU A 410 21.91 -19.83 -2.71
CA LEU A 410 21.45 -19.04 -3.84
C LEU A 410 21.06 -19.93 -5.02
N ALA A 411 21.88 -20.91 -5.38
CA ALA A 411 21.59 -21.85 -6.47
C ALA A 411 20.30 -22.63 -6.19
N LYS A 412 20.15 -23.15 -4.96
CA LYS A 412 18.94 -23.87 -4.53
C LYS A 412 17.70 -22.99 -4.57
N ARG A 413 17.77 -21.77 -3.99
CA ARG A 413 16.62 -20.85 -3.94
C ARG A 413 16.25 -20.31 -5.33
N SER A 414 17.25 -20.06 -6.18
CA SER A 414 17.05 -19.65 -7.57
C SER A 414 16.37 -20.76 -8.38
N ALA A 415 16.81 -22.02 -8.24
CA ALA A 415 16.20 -23.15 -8.92
C ALA A 415 14.70 -23.30 -8.59
N VAL A 416 14.34 -23.16 -7.30
CA VAL A 416 12.96 -23.25 -6.80
C VAL A 416 12.05 -22.14 -7.38
N ASN A 417 12.58 -20.92 -7.51
CA ASN A 417 11.80 -19.74 -7.94
C ASN A 417 11.94 -19.41 -9.43
N ASN A 418 12.80 -20.11 -10.18
CA ASN A 418 13.15 -19.78 -11.56
C ASN A 418 11.92 -19.68 -12.47
N LYS A 419 10.97 -20.63 -12.36
CA LYS A 419 9.73 -20.62 -13.14
C LYS A 419 8.89 -19.35 -12.88
N ARG A 420 8.76 -18.94 -11.62
CA ARG A 420 8.02 -17.72 -11.24
C ARG A 420 8.69 -16.47 -11.78
N ILE A 421 10.01 -16.37 -11.60
CA ILE A 421 10.79 -15.22 -12.07
C ILE A 421 10.69 -15.10 -13.59
N THR A 422 10.79 -16.22 -14.32
CA THR A 422 10.67 -16.24 -15.78
C THR A 422 9.27 -15.84 -16.25
N LYS A 423 8.21 -16.30 -15.56
CA LYS A 423 6.83 -15.89 -15.86
C LYS A 423 6.63 -14.39 -15.57
N TRP A 424 7.06 -13.92 -14.39
CA TRP A 424 6.99 -12.52 -13.98
C TRP A 424 7.75 -11.61 -14.94
N ALA A 425 8.94 -12.00 -15.41
CA ALA A 425 9.76 -11.22 -16.35
C ALA A 425 9.06 -10.93 -17.69
N ARG A 426 8.01 -11.69 -18.05
CA ARG A 426 7.20 -11.47 -19.27
C ARG A 426 6.03 -10.52 -19.06
N THR A 427 5.71 -10.19 -17.81
CA THR A 427 4.58 -9.33 -17.46
C THR A 427 4.93 -7.85 -17.64
N ASP A 428 3.91 -7.02 -17.86
CA ASP A 428 4.10 -5.56 -17.91
C ASP A 428 4.49 -4.98 -16.54
N SER A 429 4.09 -5.66 -15.45
CA SER A 429 4.53 -5.32 -14.09
C SER A 429 6.05 -5.40 -13.94
N TYR A 430 6.73 -6.37 -14.58
CA TYR A 430 8.20 -6.43 -14.58
C TYR A 430 8.83 -5.29 -15.36
N LYS A 431 8.32 -4.99 -16.58
CA LYS A 431 8.83 -3.88 -17.39
C LYS A 431 8.76 -2.57 -16.60
N ARG A 432 7.60 -2.28 -16.00
CA ARG A 432 7.40 -1.10 -15.14
C ARG A 432 8.32 -1.10 -13.94
N PHE A 433 8.49 -2.25 -13.30
CA PHE A 433 9.42 -2.40 -12.17
C PHE A 433 10.88 -2.11 -12.57
N MET A 434 11.29 -2.46 -13.78
CA MET A 434 12.63 -2.19 -14.31
C MET A 434 12.80 -0.72 -14.72
N ASP A 435 11.79 -0.13 -15.35
CA ASP A 435 11.83 1.22 -15.92
C ASP A 435 11.66 2.33 -14.86
N SER A 436 11.23 1.98 -13.64
CA SER A 436 10.91 2.99 -12.65
C SER A 436 12.13 3.73 -12.09
N PRO A 437 12.06 5.07 -12.01
CA PRO A 437 13.08 5.89 -11.39
C PRO A 437 13.26 5.58 -9.91
N HIS A 438 12.29 4.95 -9.25
CA HIS A 438 12.35 4.61 -7.82
C HIS A 438 13.51 3.65 -7.47
N ARG A 439 14.07 2.94 -8.46
CA ARG A 439 15.28 2.13 -8.29
C ARG A 439 16.57 2.95 -8.23
N MET A 440 16.59 4.08 -8.93
CA MET A 440 17.80 4.89 -9.17
C MET A 440 17.92 6.06 -8.20
N HIS A 441 16.82 6.43 -7.53
CA HIS A 441 16.82 7.52 -6.56
C HIS A 441 17.25 7.05 -5.17
N PHE A 442 18.53 7.29 -4.89
CA PHE A 442 19.06 7.29 -3.54
C PHE A 442 18.94 8.70 -2.98
N HIS A 443 18.41 8.83 -1.76
CA HIS A 443 18.20 10.15 -1.16
C HIS A 443 19.52 10.76 -0.68
N SER A 444 20.52 9.93 -0.38
CA SER A 444 21.86 10.36 0.02
C SER A 444 22.95 9.94 -0.97
N PRO A 445 24.05 10.72 -1.03
CA PRO A 445 25.22 10.37 -1.84
C PRO A 445 25.90 9.08 -1.36
N ALA A 446 25.80 8.73 -0.07
CA ALA A 446 26.43 7.54 0.51
C ALA A 446 25.89 6.21 -0.05
N PHE A 447 24.63 6.19 -0.50
CA PHE A 447 24.02 4.99 -1.08
C PHE A 447 24.09 4.96 -2.62
N ASN A 448 24.57 6.02 -3.25
CA ASN A 448 24.78 6.07 -4.68
C ASN A 448 26.12 5.39 -5.04
N ILE A 449 26.03 4.25 -5.74
CA ILE A 449 27.17 3.43 -6.15
C ILE A 449 28.10 4.22 -7.09
N GLU A 450 27.56 5.07 -7.97
CA GLU A 450 28.37 5.84 -8.92
C GLU A 450 29.25 6.89 -8.24
N LYS A 451 28.82 7.40 -7.08
CA LYS A 451 29.54 8.43 -6.33
C LYS A 451 30.57 7.84 -5.37
N THR A 452 30.26 6.71 -4.75
CA THR A 452 31.09 6.12 -3.68
C THR A 452 31.91 4.91 -4.13
N GLY A 453 31.50 4.25 -5.22
CA GLY A 453 32.04 2.96 -5.63
C GLY A 453 31.70 1.81 -4.69
N VAL A 454 30.84 2.04 -3.69
CA VAL A 454 30.47 1.08 -2.64
C VAL A 454 28.97 0.84 -2.62
N ASP A 455 28.57 -0.42 -2.61
CA ASP A 455 27.16 -0.80 -2.47
C ASP A 455 26.80 -0.98 -0.99
N MET A 456 26.32 0.11 -0.39
CA MET A 456 25.91 0.17 1.01
C MET A 456 24.74 -0.78 1.33
N LYS A 457 23.81 -0.96 0.38
CA LYS A 457 22.68 -1.90 0.55
C LYS A 457 23.19 -3.33 0.65
N ARG A 458 24.16 -3.70 -0.20
CA ARG A 458 24.81 -5.01 -0.15
C ARG A 458 25.53 -5.23 1.17
N HIS A 459 26.27 -4.24 1.67
CA HIS A 459 26.93 -4.31 2.98
C HIS A 459 25.94 -4.59 4.11
N ILE A 460 24.84 -3.83 4.18
CA ILE A 460 23.77 -4.04 5.17
C ILE A 460 23.18 -5.45 5.07
N ARG A 461 22.81 -5.88 3.85
CA ARG A 461 22.21 -7.21 3.63
C ARG A 461 23.18 -8.34 3.98
N SER A 462 24.48 -8.18 3.72
CA SER A 462 25.50 -9.18 4.05
C SER A 462 25.61 -9.42 5.56
N LEU A 463 25.42 -8.38 6.37
CA LEU A 463 25.41 -8.48 7.83
C LEU A 463 24.06 -8.95 8.40
N GLN A 464 22.96 -8.78 7.66
CA GLN A 464 21.63 -9.27 8.03
C GLN A 464 21.36 -10.73 7.61
N GLY A 465 22.08 -11.24 6.62
CA GLY A 465 21.83 -12.56 6.02
C GLY A 465 22.35 -13.72 6.85
N ASP A 466 21.90 -14.93 6.50
CA ASP A 466 22.39 -16.22 7.03
C ASP A 466 23.80 -16.56 6.53
N MET A 467 24.68 -15.56 6.37
CA MET A 467 26.09 -15.81 6.04
C MET A 467 26.77 -16.41 7.27
N VAL A 468 26.79 -17.74 7.30
CA VAL A 468 27.70 -18.51 8.14
C VAL A 468 29.11 -18.21 7.65
N VAL A 469 29.76 -17.24 8.32
CA VAL A 469 31.16 -16.81 8.16
C VAL A 469 31.40 -15.86 6.97
N LEU A 470 31.27 -14.56 7.25
CA LEU A 470 31.98 -13.53 6.47
C LEU A 470 33.47 -13.62 6.81
N ASP A 471 34.34 -13.42 5.81
CA ASP A 471 35.77 -13.25 6.06
C ASP A 471 36.01 -12.00 6.91
N ASP A 472 36.86 -12.10 7.94
CA ASP A 472 37.13 -11.00 8.89
C ASP A 472 37.58 -9.73 8.16
N THR A 473 38.29 -9.88 7.04
CA THR A 473 38.75 -8.76 6.20
C THR A 473 37.59 -8.03 5.51
N LEU A 474 36.56 -8.75 5.09
CA LEU A 474 35.36 -8.17 4.48
C LEU A 474 34.52 -7.44 5.53
N VAL A 475 34.40 -8.02 6.73
CA VAL A 475 33.69 -7.37 7.86
C VAL A 475 34.39 -6.08 8.25
N GLU A 476 35.73 -6.09 8.36
CA GLU A 476 36.51 -4.88 8.62
C GLU A 476 36.26 -3.79 7.58
N LYS A 477 36.25 -4.16 6.29
CA LYS A 477 35.95 -3.23 5.20
C LYS A 477 34.54 -2.66 5.31
N ILE A 478 33.53 -3.50 5.55
CA ILE A 478 32.14 -3.07 5.69
C ILE A 478 31.98 -2.02 6.80
N TYR A 479 32.51 -2.29 7.99
CA TYR A 479 32.40 -1.36 9.10
C TYR A 479 33.25 -0.09 8.90
N SER A 480 34.39 -0.21 8.21
CA SER A 480 35.16 0.97 7.79
C SER A 480 34.36 1.84 6.83
N ASP A 481 33.71 1.24 5.83
CA ASP A 481 32.87 1.95 4.85
C ASP A 481 31.67 2.63 5.54
N PHE A 482 31.05 1.99 6.54
CA PHE A 482 30.00 2.64 7.36
C PHE A 482 30.53 3.87 8.09
N ALA A 483 31.70 3.77 8.71
CA ALA A 483 32.30 4.87 9.47
C ALA A 483 32.83 6.01 8.57
N THR A 484 33.17 5.75 7.31
CA THR A 484 33.65 6.80 6.39
C THR A 484 32.51 7.46 5.62
N LEU A 485 31.48 6.71 5.23
CA LEU A 485 30.43 7.19 4.33
C LEU A 485 29.19 7.73 5.07
N LEU A 486 28.89 7.30 6.30
CA LEU A 486 27.68 7.72 7.03
C LEU A 486 28.01 8.85 8.03
N ASN A 487 27.94 10.10 7.57
CA ASN A 487 28.33 11.27 8.39
C ASN A 487 27.18 12.22 8.68
N THR A 488 26.18 12.27 7.81
CA THR A 488 25.05 13.20 7.91
C THR A 488 23.80 12.53 8.48
N GLU A 489 22.88 13.34 9.01
CA GLU A 489 21.59 12.85 9.52
C GLU A 489 20.79 12.10 8.44
N LEU A 490 20.76 12.62 7.21
CA LEU A 490 20.02 12.04 6.10
C LEU A 490 20.60 10.68 5.68
N GLU A 491 21.92 10.53 5.62
CA GLU A 491 22.59 9.24 5.33
C GLU A 491 22.29 8.20 6.42
N LEU A 492 22.31 8.61 7.69
CA LEU A 492 22.00 7.73 8.81
C LEU A 492 20.52 7.32 8.82
N GLN A 493 19.61 8.24 8.49
CA GLN A 493 18.20 7.91 8.31
C GLN A 493 18.01 6.93 7.14
N GLU A 494 18.68 7.13 6.00
CA GLU A 494 18.59 6.22 4.86
C GLU A 494 19.14 4.83 5.24
N PHE A 495 20.25 4.79 5.96
CA PHE A 495 20.82 3.56 6.53
C PHE A 495 19.84 2.81 7.43
N LEU A 496 19.22 3.51 8.38
CA LEU A 496 18.22 2.89 9.25
C LEU A 496 16.96 2.46 8.50
N SER A 497 16.64 3.08 7.35
CA SER A 497 15.50 2.68 6.52
C SER A 497 15.66 1.28 5.93
N PHE A 498 16.90 0.78 5.80
CA PHE A 498 17.21 -0.59 5.34
C PHE A 498 17.41 -1.60 6.47
N LEU A 499 17.14 -1.19 7.72
CA LEU A 499 17.25 -2.03 8.91
C LEU A 499 15.88 -2.24 9.57
N PRO A 500 14.93 -2.92 8.91
CA PRO A 500 13.65 -3.25 9.53
C PRO A 500 13.86 -4.20 10.71
N VAL A 501 13.07 -4.05 11.77
CA VAL A 501 13.14 -4.91 12.97
C VAL A 501 12.89 -6.38 12.63
N LEU A 502 12.11 -6.68 11.59
CA LEU A 502 11.88 -8.05 11.10
C LEU A 502 13.18 -8.75 10.67
N ARG A 503 14.20 -8.00 10.25
CA ARG A 503 15.56 -8.51 9.95
C ARG A 503 16.55 -8.33 11.10
N GLY A 504 16.05 -8.20 12.33
CA GLY A 504 16.85 -7.91 13.53
C GLY A 504 17.23 -6.43 13.71
N GLY A 505 16.81 -5.54 12.81
CA GLY A 505 16.96 -4.08 12.95
C GLY A 505 18.42 -3.62 13.10
N LEU A 506 18.64 -2.55 13.87
CA LEU A 506 19.98 -2.05 14.18
C LEU A 506 20.81 -3.05 15.02
N GLN A 507 20.16 -4.04 15.64
CA GLN A 507 20.84 -4.99 16.51
C GLN A 507 21.85 -5.85 15.77
N THR A 508 21.56 -6.25 14.52
CA THR A 508 22.48 -7.06 13.70
C THR A 508 23.79 -6.33 13.44
N ILE A 509 23.72 -5.03 13.16
CA ILE A 509 24.90 -4.18 12.98
C ILE A 509 25.60 -3.90 14.32
N ALA A 510 24.84 -3.69 15.40
CA ALA A 510 25.41 -3.41 16.72
C ALA A 510 26.19 -4.61 17.31
N GLN A 511 25.91 -5.85 16.86
CA GLN A 511 26.67 -7.04 17.27
C GLN A 511 28.17 -6.96 16.88
N GLY A 512 28.56 -6.08 15.95
CA GLY A 512 29.96 -5.80 15.63
C GLY A 512 30.82 -5.39 16.85
N ILE A 513 30.21 -4.92 17.94
CA ILE A 513 30.87 -4.69 19.23
C ILE A 513 31.57 -5.94 19.78
N PHE A 514 31.04 -7.12 19.49
CA PHE A 514 31.58 -8.39 19.99
C PHE A 514 32.56 -9.07 19.02
N HIS A 515 32.80 -8.47 17.85
CA HIS A 515 33.70 -9.03 16.84
C HIS A 515 35.16 -9.11 17.36
N PRO A 516 35.97 -10.13 17.04
CA PRO A 516 37.35 -10.24 17.54
C PRO A 516 38.25 -9.06 17.13
N SER A 517 38.08 -8.51 15.92
CA SER A 517 38.85 -7.37 15.43
C SER A 517 38.55 -6.06 16.17
N ILE A 518 39.61 -5.38 16.63
CA ILE A 518 39.54 -4.07 17.30
C ILE A 518 39.01 -2.99 16.34
N SER A 519 39.36 -3.07 15.05
CA SER A 519 38.91 -2.12 14.03
C SER A 519 37.38 -2.13 13.90
N VAL A 520 36.78 -3.32 13.82
CA VAL A 520 35.33 -3.49 13.74
C VAL A 520 34.64 -2.92 14.99
N LYS A 521 35.17 -3.21 16.19
CA LYS A 521 34.61 -2.66 17.44
C LYS A 521 34.64 -1.13 17.45
N HIS A 522 35.79 -0.54 17.08
CA HIS A 522 35.96 0.90 17.06
C HIS A 522 35.00 1.56 16.08
N ASN A 523 34.93 1.08 14.83
CA ASN A 523 34.05 1.61 13.81
C ASN A 523 32.56 1.44 14.16
N THR A 524 32.20 0.34 14.82
CA THR A 524 30.83 0.14 15.34
C THR A 524 30.48 1.19 16.40
N VAL A 525 31.39 1.47 17.34
CA VAL A 525 31.17 2.51 18.38
C VAL A 525 31.07 3.91 17.75
N VAL A 526 31.90 4.22 16.75
CA VAL A 526 31.82 5.49 16.01
C VAL A 526 30.47 5.65 15.33
N LEU A 527 29.98 4.61 14.65
CA LEU A 527 28.67 4.62 14.00
C LEU A 527 27.53 4.82 15.00
N LEU A 528 27.52 4.05 16.10
CA LEU A 528 26.50 4.16 17.13
C LEU A 528 26.50 5.53 17.81
N LYS A 529 27.67 6.12 18.05
CA LYS A 529 27.79 7.48 18.58
C LYS A 529 27.22 8.53 17.64
N ARG A 530 27.41 8.38 16.33
CA ARG A 530 26.78 9.29 15.35
C ARG A 530 25.26 9.15 15.35
N LEU A 531 24.74 7.93 15.48
CA LEU A 531 23.30 7.71 15.63
C LEU A 531 22.73 8.32 16.91
N GLU A 532 23.53 8.45 17.97
CA GLU A 532 23.16 9.11 19.22
C GLU A 532 23.19 10.65 19.12
N GLN A 533 23.92 11.23 18.18
CA GLN A 533 24.04 12.69 18.03
C GLN A 533 22.78 13.34 17.45
N PHE A 534 22.03 12.63 16.60
CA PHE A 534 20.88 13.21 15.88
C PHE A 534 19.54 12.82 16.50
N PRO A 535 18.63 13.77 16.78
CA PRO A 535 17.33 13.49 17.39
C PRO A 535 16.48 12.47 16.60
N SER A 536 16.57 12.46 15.26
CA SER A 536 15.80 11.55 14.42
C SER A 536 16.25 10.10 14.48
N THR A 537 17.50 9.83 14.87
CA THR A 537 18.09 8.49 14.91
C THR A 537 18.21 7.91 16.32
N VAL A 538 18.25 8.75 17.35
CA VAL A 538 18.39 8.35 18.77
C VAL A 538 17.33 7.34 19.22
N SER A 539 16.08 7.45 18.75
CA SER A 539 15.02 6.48 19.08
C SER A 539 15.37 5.03 18.70
N SER A 540 16.26 4.83 17.72
CA SER A 540 16.73 3.50 17.32
C SER A 540 17.75 2.92 18.28
N MET A 541 18.51 3.76 18.98
CA MET A 541 19.45 3.33 20.03
C MET A 541 18.71 2.82 21.27
N GLN A 542 17.60 3.48 21.64
CA GLN A 542 16.76 3.07 22.78
C GLN A 542 16.15 1.67 22.60
N ARG A 543 16.02 1.20 21.35
CA ARG A 543 15.49 -0.13 21.01
C ARG A 543 16.55 -1.24 21.05
N LEU A 544 17.82 -0.92 21.25
CA LEU A 544 18.86 -1.94 21.37
C LEU A 544 18.71 -2.73 22.68
N ASN A 545 19.12 -3.99 22.65
CA ASN A 545 19.15 -4.82 23.86
C ASN A 545 20.00 -4.14 24.95
N PRO A 546 19.53 -4.08 26.22
CA PRO A 546 20.30 -3.54 27.34
C PRO A 546 21.74 -4.05 27.44
N PHE A 547 21.99 -5.32 27.09
CA PHE A 547 23.34 -5.89 27.08
C PHE A 547 24.27 -5.23 26.04
N LEU A 548 23.74 -4.93 24.85
CA LEU A 548 24.48 -4.21 23.81
C LEU A 548 24.73 -2.76 24.22
N LEU A 549 23.75 -2.10 24.83
CA LEU A 549 23.89 -0.74 25.32
C LEU A 549 24.95 -0.62 26.41
N MET A 550 24.96 -1.52 27.40
CA MET A 550 26.00 -1.55 28.43
C MET A 550 27.39 -1.82 27.84
N SER A 551 27.47 -2.73 26.86
CA SER A 551 28.74 -3.06 26.19
C SER A 551 29.26 -1.89 25.36
N TYR A 552 28.36 -1.18 24.68
CA TYR A 552 28.65 0.06 23.96
C TYR A 552 29.19 1.13 24.91
N GLN A 553 28.50 1.41 26.02
CA GLN A 553 28.95 2.38 27.03
C GLN A 553 30.33 2.01 27.58
N ARG A 554 30.54 0.75 27.96
CA ARG A 554 31.83 0.29 28.48
C ARG A 554 32.99 0.49 27.50
N ILE A 555 32.79 0.19 26.22
CA ILE A 555 33.85 0.37 25.20
C ILE A 555 34.02 1.84 24.85
N HIS A 556 32.93 2.61 24.80
CA HIS A 556 32.99 4.05 24.60
C HIS A 556 33.84 4.72 25.69
N ASP A 557 33.65 4.35 26.96
CA ASP A 557 34.39 4.89 28.10
C ASP A 557 35.88 4.49 28.08
N ILE A 558 36.19 3.31 27.53
CA ILE A 558 37.59 2.87 27.32
C ILE A 558 38.28 3.66 26.21
N VAL A 559 37.55 3.98 25.12
CA VAL A 559 38.08 4.67 23.93
C VAL A 559 38.16 6.19 24.14
N ASN A 560 37.20 6.76 24.88
CA ASN A 560 37.18 8.15 25.30
C ASN A 560 37.02 8.19 26.82
N PRO A 561 38.10 8.00 27.60
CA PRO A 561 38.02 8.28 29.03
C PRO A 561 37.75 9.79 29.13
N THR A 562 36.52 10.16 29.46
CA THR A 562 36.24 11.53 29.88
C THR A 562 37.14 11.79 31.08
N ARG A 563 38.16 12.61 30.85
CA ARG A 563 38.96 13.27 31.89
C ARG A 563 37.98 13.83 32.93
N ASP A 564 38.19 13.44 34.18
CA ASP A 564 37.69 14.13 35.37
C ASP A 564 37.88 15.66 35.26
#